data_AF-A0A519VPW0-F1
#
_entry.id   AF-A0A519VPW0-F1
#
_cell.length_a   1.000
_cell.length_b   1.000
_cell.length_c   1.000
_cell.angle_alpha   90.00
_cell.angle_beta   90.00
_cell.angle_gamma   90.00
#
_symmetry.space_group_name_H-M   'P 1'
#
loop_
_entity.id
_entity.type
_entity.pdbx_description
1 polymer ?
#
loop_
_entity_poly.entity_id
_entity_poly.type
_entity_poly.pdbx_seq_one_letter_code
_entity_poly.pdbx_strand_id
1 'polypeptide(L)'
;MGLHRLHRYALALGNEGIHGGGQPKFDQFKVNMQVLIAKARAQGLVPVVTNSYTRNDYTPQDYAYIRQMNLLLHAWVVPTVNLLGAVDDGHGHWAPGYFDDALHPNDRGHAELAHAWVPSLFDALRAGKALPHAHATSGVQLAPGAALALVPEALVHPFTQVISFRTAGTGRLLVLQDSTLAGSLGIEPSGALTYASASGGRLSSPARVNDNRWHQVALTHYFARGETQLYLDGAEVGRLPEQLHLRQLRLGGPRAPRGAQYRNWLFYRAGMNADEVRSLAADSLLKSSLELYAPLDGRRTAAPDSLTNLAQSTNKLLTVRGLGAGKQRAGR
;
A
#
# COMPACT_ATOMS: atom_id res chain seq x y z
N MET A 1 19.89 -17.17 -21.51
CA MET A 1 18.86 -16.72 -20.55
C MET A 1 17.52 -17.27 -21.00
N GLY A 2 16.98 -18.28 -20.31
CA GLY A 2 15.68 -18.85 -20.68
C GLY A 2 14.57 -17.83 -20.39
N LEU A 3 13.65 -17.62 -21.34
CA LEU A 3 12.44 -16.84 -21.09
C LEU A 3 11.67 -17.50 -19.94
N HIS A 4 11.63 -16.86 -18.78
CA HIS A 4 10.74 -17.26 -17.70
C HIS A 4 9.29 -17.13 -18.21
N ARG A 5 8.60 -18.26 -18.37
CA ARG A 5 7.19 -18.28 -18.74
C ARG A 5 6.36 -17.89 -17.51
N LEU A 6 5.64 -16.79 -17.60
CA LEU A 6 4.83 -16.25 -16.50
C LEU A 6 3.44 -16.89 -16.53
N HIS A 7 2.88 -17.23 -15.37
CA HIS A 7 1.53 -17.80 -15.27
C HIS A 7 0.74 -17.15 -14.15
N ARG A 8 -0.54 -16.84 -14.40
CA ARG A 8 -1.43 -16.16 -13.45
C ARG A 8 -2.48 -17.12 -12.93
N TYR A 9 -2.55 -17.26 -11.61
CA TYR A 9 -3.68 -17.87 -10.92
C TYR A 9 -4.59 -16.77 -10.36
N ALA A 10 -5.78 -16.63 -10.94
CA ALA A 10 -6.84 -15.75 -10.48
C ALA A 10 -8.04 -16.58 -10.03
N LEU A 11 -7.86 -17.34 -8.95
CA LEU A 11 -8.90 -18.18 -8.33
C LEU A 11 -9.36 -17.51 -7.04
N ALA A 12 -10.67 -17.40 -6.85
CA ALA A 12 -11.27 -16.81 -5.66
C ALA A 12 -11.83 -17.90 -4.74
N LEU A 13 -11.64 -17.73 -3.43
CA LEU A 13 -12.19 -18.63 -2.41
C LEU A 13 -13.72 -18.76 -2.48
N GLY A 14 -14.41 -17.74 -3.00
CA GLY A 14 -15.83 -17.79 -3.37
C GLY A 14 -16.18 -18.96 -4.29
N ASN A 15 -15.34 -19.24 -5.30
CA ASN A 15 -15.59 -20.28 -6.29
C ASN A 15 -15.38 -21.69 -5.71
N GLU A 16 -14.65 -21.81 -4.60
CA GLU A 16 -14.50 -23.07 -3.86
C GLU A 16 -15.67 -23.35 -2.89
N GLY A 17 -16.66 -22.46 -2.85
CA GLY A 17 -17.87 -22.62 -2.04
C GLY A 17 -17.69 -22.25 -0.57
N ILE A 18 -16.90 -21.20 -0.27
CA ILE A 18 -16.75 -20.72 1.12
C ILE A 18 -18.08 -20.26 1.72
N HIS A 19 -18.99 -19.73 0.91
CA HIS A 19 -20.33 -19.35 1.34
C HIS A 19 -21.08 -20.56 1.89
N GLY A 20 -21.30 -20.58 3.20
CA GLY A 20 -21.85 -21.71 3.95
C GLY A 20 -20.92 -22.93 4.11
N GLY A 21 -19.71 -22.88 3.52
CA GLY A 21 -18.74 -23.98 3.53
C GLY A 21 -17.70 -23.93 4.65
N GLY A 22 -17.45 -22.75 5.22
CA GLY A 22 -16.63 -22.57 6.43
C GLY A 22 -15.18 -23.09 6.36
N GLN A 23 -14.64 -23.45 7.53
CA GLN A 23 -13.25 -23.89 7.71
C GLN A 23 -12.81 -25.02 6.74
N PRO A 24 -13.62 -26.07 6.48
CA PRO A 24 -13.25 -27.11 5.51
C PRO A 24 -12.92 -26.56 4.10
N LYS A 25 -13.69 -25.57 3.62
CA LYS A 25 -13.45 -24.95 2.31
C LYS A 25 -12.25 -24.00 2.33
N PHE A 26 -12.06 -23.29 3.44
CA PHE A 26 -10.86 -22.49 3.67
C PHE A 26 -9.58 -23.34 3.57
N ASP A 27 -9.53 -24.47 4.29
CA ASP A 27 -8.36 -25.37 4.29
C ASP A 27 -8.16 -26.05 2.94
N GLN A 28 -9.23 -26.44 2.27
CA GLN A 28 -9.18 -27.02 0.93
C GLN A 28 -8.54 -26.05 -0.08
N PHE A 29 -8.97 -24.78 -0.11
CA PHE A 29 -8.39 -23.78 -1.00
C PHE A 29 -6.91 -23.53 -0.67
N LYS A 30 -6.58 -23.39 0.61
CA LYS A 30 -5.19 -23.23 1.07
C LYS A 30 -4.29 -24.34 0.54
N VAL A 31 -4.71 -25.59 0.69
CA VAL A 31 -3.93 -26.77 0.25
C VAL A 31 -3.86 -26.83 -1.28
N ASN A 32 -4.99 -26.69 -1.97
CA ASN A 32 -5.05 -26.83 -3.43
C ASN A 32 -4.22 -25.75 -4.15
N MET A 33 -4.24 -24.52 -3.65
CA MET A 33 -3.45 -23.44 -4.23
C MET A 33 -1.95 -23.70 -4.10
N GLN A 34 -1.47 -24.27 -2.99
CA GLN A 34 -0.07 -24.67 -2.85
C GLN A 34 0.32 -25.75 -3.86
N VAL A 35 -0.57 -26.71 -4.12
CA VAL A 35 -0.36 -27.73 -5.16
C VAL A 35 -0.25 -27.11 -6.55
N LEU A 36 -1.13 -26.17 -6.90
CA LEU A 36 -1.08 -25.46 -8.19
C LEU A 36 0.20 -24.66 -8.36
N ILE A 37 0.61 -23.91 -7.32
CA ILE A 37 1.87 -23.16 -7.29
C ILE A 37 3.07 -24.10 -7.51
N ALA A 38 3.11 -25.25 -6.83
CA ALA A 38 4.17 -26.23 -6.99
C ALA A 38 4.21 -26.83 -8.40
N LYS A 39 3.05 -27.17 -8.97
CA LYS A 39 2.94 -27.68 -10.35
C LYS A 39 3.42 -26.67 -11.39
N ALA A 40 3.04 -25.40 -11.25
CA ALA A 40 3.53 -24.32 -12.12
C ALA A 40 5.07 -24.24 -12.09
N ARG A 41 5.66 -24.25 -10.90
CA ARG A 41 7.11 -24.20 -10.72
C ARG A 41 7.82 -25.41 -11.34
N ALA A 42 7.25 -26.61 -11.19
CA ALA A 42 7.80 -27.83 -11.79
C ALA A 42 7.85 -27.75 -13.32
N GLN A 43 7.00 -26.92 -13.94
CA GLN A 43 7.01 -26.64 -15.38
C GLN A 43 7.88 -25.42 -15.76
N GLY A 44 8.66 -24.88 -14.83
CA GLY A 44 9.50 -23.69 -15.04
C GLY A 44 8.70 -22.39 -15.14
N LEU A 45 7.46 -22.37 -14.65
CA LEU A 45 6.62 -21.18 -14.62
C LEU A 45 6.84 -20.38 -13.34
N VAL A 46 6.70 -19.05 -13.43
CA VAL A 46 6.62 -18.17 -12.25
C VAL A 46 5.14 -17.85 -12.00
N PRO A 47 4.51 -18.44 -10.97
CA PRO A 47 3.11 -18.18 -10.66
C PRO A 47 2.94 -16.81 -10.00
N VAL A 48 1.85 -16.12 -10.34
CA VAL A 48 1.34 -14.93 -9.64
C VAL A 48 -0.07 -15.23 -9.17
N VAL A 49 -0.37 -14.95 -7.89
CA VAL A 49 -1.65 -15.31 -7.25
C VAL A 49 -2.43 -14.06 -6.88
N THR A 50 -3.71 -14.00 -7.23
CA THR A 50 -4.57 -12.92 -6.72
C THR A 50 -5.15 -13.30 -5.36
N ASN A 51 -5.34 -12.32 -4.50
CA ASN A 51 -6.19 -12.43 -3.32
C ASN A 51 -7.63 -12.74 -3.75
N SER A 52 -8.42 -13.27 -2.82
CA SER A 52 -9.86 -13.42 -3.01
C SER A 52 -10.54 -12.05 -2.90
N TYR A 53 -11.57 -11.81 -3.71
CA TYR A 53 -12.34 -10.57 -3.74
C TYR A 53 -13.80 -10.80 -3.29
N THR A 54 -14.64 -9.81 -3.51
CA THR A 54 -16.01 -9.70 -3.00
C THR A 54 -17.05 -10.53 -3.73
N ARG A 55 -18.14 -10.83 -3.04
CA ARG A 55 -19.41 -11.33 -3.58
C ARG A 55 -20.55 -10.76 -2.73
N ASN A 56 -21.67 -10.38 -3.36
CA ASN A 56 -22.80 -9.76 -2.64
C ASN A 56 -23.57 -10.73 -1.74
N ASP A 57 -23.35 -12.05 -1.88
CA ASP A 57 -23.97 -13.07 -1.04
C ASP A 57 -23.14 -13.44 0.20
N TYR A 58 -21.96 -12.83 0.38
CA TYR A 58 -21.15 -13.12 1.56
C TYR A 58 -21.84 -12.69 2.86
N THR A 59 -21.80 -13.58 3.83
CA THR A 59 -22.11 -13.26 5.22
C THR A 59 -20.89 -12.62 5.90
N PRO A 60 -21.06 -12.01 7.09
CA PRO A 60 -19.91 -11.54 7.88
C PRO A 60 -18.89 -12.65 8.19
N GLN A 61 -19.35 -13.90 8.31
CA GLN A 61 -18.48 -15.06 8.52
C GLN A 61 -17.65 -15.37 7.27
N ASP A 62 -18.28 -15.36 6.09
CA ASP A 62 -17.58 -15.57 4.82
C ASP A 62 -16.51 -14.50 4.61
N TYR A 63 -16.87 -13.24 4.86
CA TYR A 63 -15.93 -12.12 4.73
C TYR A 63 -14.75 -12.25 5.70
N ALA A 64 -14.96 -12.74 6.93
CA ALA A 64 -13.87 -13.02 7.86
C ALA A 64 -12.88 -14.07 7.29
N TYR A 65 -13.38 -15.15 6.69
CA TYR A 65 -12.50 -16.14 6.02
C TYR A 65 -11.77 -15.54 4.81
N ILE A 66 -12.41 -14.66 4.04
CA ILE A 66 -11.77 -13.96 2.92
C ILE A 66 -10.60 -13.11 3.42
N ARG A 67 -10.80 -12.31 4.48
CA ARG A 67 -9.72 -11.50 5.07
C ARG A 67 -8.59 -12.37 5.61
N GLN A 68 -8.90 -13.47 6.32
CA GLN A 68 -7.91 -14.41 6.83
C GLN A 68 -7.10 -15.07 5.71
N MET A 69 -7.75 -15.51 4.62
CA MET A 69 -7.08 -16.12 3.49
C MET A 69 -6.19 -15.10 2.78
N ASN A 70 -6.67 -13.88 2.59
CA ASN A 70 -5.88 -12.81 1.97
C ASN A 70 -4.63 -12.51 2.79
N LEU A 71 -4.74 -12.40 4.12
CA LEU A 71 -3.57 -12.29 5.01
C LEU A 71 -2.61 -13.48 4.87
N LEU A 72 -3.12 -14.70 4.79
CA LEU A 72 -2.29 -15.89 4.59
C LEU A 72 -1.54 -15.84 3.24
N LEU A 73 -2.19 -15.36 2.17
CA LEU A 73 -1.57 -15.19 0.84
C LEU A 73 -0.38 -14.22 0.88
N HIS A 74 -0.46 -13.15 1.69
CA HIS A 74 0.69 -12.25 1.88
C HIS A 74 1.93 -12.97 2.44
N ALA A 75 1.78 -14.08 3.16
CA ALA A 75 2.91 -14.83 3.73
C ALA A 75 3.50 -15.87 2.77
N TRP A 76 2.78 -16.28 1.73
CA TRP A 76 3.24 -17.33 0.81
C TRP A 76 4.44 -16.89 -0.01
N VAL A 77 5.33 -17.81 -0.36
CA VAL A 77 6.53 -17.48 -1.16
C VAL A 77 6.16 -17.31 -2.64
N VAL A 78 5.21 -16.44 -2.99
CA VAL A 78 4.71 -16.20 -4.36
C VAL A 78 4.29 -14.74 -4.53
N PRO A 79 4.49 -14.10 -5.70
CA PRO A 79 3.96 -12.77 -5.95
C PRO A 79 2.44 -12.74 -5.84
N THR A 80 1.89 -11.73 -5.18
CA THR A 80 0.44 -11.62 -4.95
C THR A 80 -0.16 -10.26 -5.30
N VAL A 81 -1.47 -10.21 -5.52
CA VAL A 81 -2.22 -8.98 -5.88
C VAL A 81 -3.47 -8.85 -5.01
N ASN A 82 -3.64 -7.71 -4.33
CA ASN A 82 -4.77 -7.47 -3.44
C ASN A 82 -5.99 -6.94 -4.22
N LEU A 83 -6.83 -7.86 -4.68
CA LEU A 83 -8.05 -7.53 -5.41
C LEU A 83 -9.19 -7.03 -4.51
N LEU A 84 -9.29 -7.55 -3.28
CA LEU A 84 -10.34 -7.16 -2.34
C LEU A 84 -10.34 -5.65 -2.10
N GLY A 85 -9.15 -5.10 -1.84
CA GLY A 85 -8.94 -3.68 -1.55
C GLY A 85 -9.34 -2.70 -2.66
N ALA A 86 -9.63 -3.20 -3.87
CA ALA A 86 -10.06 -2.38 -4.99
C ALA A 86 -11.58 -2.24 -5.11
N VAL A 87 -12.34 -3.25 -4.65
CA VAL A 87 -13.77 -3.37 -4.97
C VAL A 87 -14.68 -3.62 -3.76
N ASP A 88 -14.11 -3.81 -2.57
CA ASP A 88 -14.86 -4.10 -1.34
C ASP A 88 -15.61 -2.90 -0.79
N ASP A 89 -16.87 -3.09 -0.39
CA ASP A 89 -17.72 -2.12 0.29
C ASP A 89 -17.45 -2.02 1.81
N GLY A 90 -16.68 -2.97 2.36
CA GLY A 90 -16.32 -3.04 3.78
C GLY A 90 -17.00 -4.19 4.52
N HIS A 91 -17.87 -4.93 3.83
CA HIS A 91 -18.62 -6.07 4.33
C HIS A 91 -18.37 -7.33 3.49
N GLY A 92 -17.44 -7.27 2.53
CA GLY A 92 -17.17 -8.36 1.59
C GLY A 92 -18.03 -8.31 0.34
N HIS A 93 -18.82 -7.26 0.15
CA HIS A 93 -19.71 -7.08 -0.99
C HIS A 93 -19.09 -6.12 -2.00
N TRP A 94 -19.59 -6.17 -3.23
CA TRP A 94 -19.18 -5.22 -4.25
C TRP A 94 -19.57 -3.81 -3.84
N ALA A 95 -18.64 -2.86 -3.98
CA ALA A 95 -18.97 -1.45 -3.86
C ALA A 95 -20.11 -1.08 -4.84
N PRO A 96 -21.06 -0.20 -4.44
CA PRO A 96 -22.20 0.14 -5.27
C PRO A 96 -21.79 0.63 -6.68
N GLY A 97 -22.36 0.01 -7.71
CA GLY A 97 -22.09 0.36 -9.12
C GLY A 97 -20.87 -0.31 -9.76
N TYR A 98 -20.19 -1.22 -9.05
CA TYR A 98 -19.02 -1.96 -9.56
C TYR A 98 -19.29 -3.45 -9.86
N PHE A 99 -20.55 -3.88 -9.89
CA PHE A 99 -20.97 -5.25 -10.18
C PHE A 99 -22.02 -5.33 -11.28
N ASP A 100 -22.06 -6.47 -11.96
CA ASP A 100 -23.07 -6.84 -12.97
C ASP A 100 -24.12 -7.75 -12.33
N ASP A 101 -23.66 -8.76 -11.60
CA ASP A 101 -24.49 -9.64 -10.76
C ASP A 101 -23.87 -9.84 -9.37
N ALA A 102 -24.46 -10.70 -8.54
CA ALA A 102 -23.99 -10.91 -7.17
C ALA A 102 -22.55 -11.48 -7.08
N LEU A 103 -22.08 -12.16 -8.13
CA LEU A 103 -20.81 -12.89 -8.18
C LEU A 103 -19.74 -12.20 -9.02
N HIS A 104 -20.16 -11.35 -9.97
CA HIS A 104 -19.28 -10.82 -11.01
C HIS A 104 -19.24 -9.29 -11.06
N PRO A 105 -18.04 -8.71 -11.27
CA PRO A 105 -17.90 -7.29 -11.49
C PRO A 105 -18.51 -6.89 -12.84
N ASN A 106 -18.92 -5.62 -12.96
CA ASN A 106 -19.16 -5.01 -14.27
C ASN A 106 -17.84 -4.43 -14.82
N ASP A 107 -17.90 -3.71 -15.95
CA ASP A 107 -16.72 -3.08 -16.57
C ASP A 107 -15.95 -2.16 -15.60
N ARG A 108 -16.66 -1.40 -14.76
CA ARG A 108 -16.02 -0.54 -13.74
C ARG A 108 -15.33 -1.39 -12.68
N GLY A 109 -15.98 -2.44 -12.19
CA GLY A 109 -15.37 -3.39 -11.25
C GLY A 109 -14.12 -4.05 -11.82
N HIS A 110 -14.17 -4.48 -13.09
CA HIS A 110 -13.00 -5.04 -13.78
C HIS A 110 -11.86 -4.01 -13.91
N ALA A 111 -12.17 -2.75 -14.20
CA ALA A 111 -11.17 -1.68 -14.25
C ALA A 111 -10.50 -1.46 -12.89
N GLU A 112 -11.26 -1.42 -11.79
CA GLU A 112 -10.70 -1.30 -10.43
C GLU A 112 -9.79 -2.48 -10.07
N LEU A 113 -10.21 -3.70 -10.38
CA LEU A 113 -9.37 -4.89 -10.20
C LEU A 113 -8.07 -4.81 -11.01
N ALA A 114 -8.09 -4.21 -12.20
CA ALA A 114 -6.88 -3.98 -13.00
C ALA A 114 -5.97 -2.92 -12.37
N HIS A 115 -6.53 -1.86 -11.77
CA HIS A 115 -5.76 -0.86 -11.02
C HIS A 115 -5.05 -1.43 -9.80
N ALA A 116 -5.45 -2.61 -9.30
CA ALA A 116 -4.75 -3.29 -8.21
C ALA A 116 -3.39 -3.89 -8.60
N TRP A 117 -3.14 -4.09 -9.90
CA TRP A 117 -1.90 -4.68 -10.38
C TRP A 117 -0.77 -3.66 -10.41
N VAL A 118 0.41 -4.04 -9.93
CA VAL A 118 1.63 -3.26 -10.14
C VAL A 118 1.98 -3.31 -11.63
N PRO A 119 2.02 -2.18 -12.36
CA PRO A 119 2.15 -2.19 -13.82
C PRO A 119 3.39 -2.95 -14.30
N SER A 120 4.52 -2.73 -13.65
CA SER A 120 5.79 -3.39 -13.98
C SER A 120 6.05 -4.73 -13.29
N LEU A 121 5.07 -5.35 -12.62
CA LEU A 121 5.28 -6.60 -11.88
C LEU A 121 5.97 -7.66 -12.75
N PHE A 122 5.46 -7.89 -13.96
CA PHE A 122 6.00 -8.90 -14.86
C PHE A 122 7.40 -8.56 -15.38
N ASP A 123 7.70 -7.27 -15.59
CA ASP A 123 9.04 -6.84 -15.97
C ASP A 123 10.03 -7.01 -14.83
N ALA A 124 9.63 -6.69 -13.60
CA ALA A 124 10.43 -6.95 -12.40
C ALA A 124 10.71 -8.45 -12.21
N LEU A 125 9.71 -9.32 -12.44
CA LEU A 125 9.88 -10.77 -12.39
C LEU A 125 10.82 -11.29 -13.48
N ARG A 126 10.70 -10.79 -14.72
CA ARG A 126 11.63 -11.12 -15.83
C ARG A 126 13.05 -10.66 -15.55
N ALA A 127 13.21 -9.51 -14.89
CA ALA A 127 14.49 -8.99 -14.43
C ALA A 127 15.06 -9.76 -13.21
N GLY A 128 14.37 -10.80 -12.72
CA GLY A 128 14.84 -11.62 -11.61
C GLY A 128 14.71 -10.97 -10.25
N LYS A 129 13.85 -9.95 -10.10
CA LYS A 129 13.67 -9.26 -8.82
C LYS A 129 13.10 -10.23 -7.77
N ALA A 130 13.82 -10.36 -6.67
CA ALA A 130 13.46 -11.26 -5.58
C ALA A 130 12.10 -10.89 -4.97
N LEU A 131 11.48 -11.87 -4.32
CA LEU A 131 10.33 -11.59 -3.46
C LEU A 131 10.74 -10.62 -2.34
N PRO A 132 9.90 -9.62 -2.01
CA PRO A 132 10.19 -8.69 -0.93
C PRO A 132 10.25 -9.43 0.41
N HIS A 133 11.26 -9.13 1.22
CA HIS A 133 11.41 -9.62 2.60
C HIS A 133 11.67 -8.42 3.51
N ALA A 134 11.31 -8.51 4.78
CA ALA A 134 11.53 -7.41 5.71
C ALA A 134 13.05 -7.17 5.87
N HIS A 135 13.44 -5.89 5.83
CA HIS A 135 14.81 -5.45 6.08
C HIS A 135 14.88 -4.68 7.40
N ALA A 136 15.79 -5.09 8.28
CA ALA A 136 16.12 -4.32 9.47
C ALA A 136 16.71 -2.96 9.08
N THR A 137 16.28 -1.89 9.75
CA THR A 137 16.70 -0.53 9.43
C THR A 137 16.67 0.36 10.67
N SER A 138 17.68 1.22 10.80
CA SER A 138 17.70 2.29 11.80
C SER A 138 16.92 3.54 11.36
N GLY A 139 16.45 3.56 10.11
CA GLY A 139 15.93 4.74 9.44
C GLY A 139 16.99 5.74 9.01
N VAL A 140 16.53 6.80 8.34
CA VAL A 140 17.34 7.92 7.84
C VAL A 140 16.74 9.25 8.28
N GLN A 141 17.62 10.24 8.44
CA GLN A 141 17.23 11.65 8.40
C GLN A 141 17.37 12.18 6.96
N LEU A 142 16.42 13.02 6.57
CA LEU A 142 16.51 13.78 5.32
C LEU A 142 17.23 15.10 5.61
N ALA A 143 18.05 15.56 4.66
CA ALA A 143 18.68 16.88 4.75
C ALA A 143 17.60 17.98 4.86
N PRO A 144 17.87 19.12 5.53
CA PRO A 144 16.90 20.20 5.65
C PRO A 144 16.34 20.64 4.28
N GLY A 145 15.01 20.61 4.16
CA GLY A 145 14.31 20.96 2.91
C GLY A 145 14.35 19.90 1.80
N ALA A 146 15.10 18.81 1.97
CA ALA A 146 15.10 17.69 1.04
C ALA A 146 13.80 16.87 1.18
N ALA A 147 13.37 16.29 0.08
CA ALA A 147 12.24 15.39 0.04
C ALA A 147 12.53 14.17 -0.82
N LEU A 148 11.79 13.10 -0.57
CA LEU A 148 11.72 11.92 -1.42
C LEU A 148 10.35 11.90 -2.09
N ALA A 149 10.29 11.56 -3.37
CA ALA A 149 9.06 11.49 -4.12
C ALA A 149 8.84 10.09 -4.71
N LEU A 150 7.60 9.62 -4.60
CA LEU A 150 7.08 8.48 -5.35
C LEU A 150 6.06 9.01 -6.35
N VAL A 151 6.29 8.73 -7.63
CA VAL A 151 5.29 8.89 -8.69
C VAL A 151 4.86 7.48 -9.09
N PRO A 152 3.60 7.08 -8.84
CA PRO A 152 3.12 5.77 -9.26
C PRO A 152 3.27 5.56 -10.77
N GLU A 153 3.54 4.33 -11.21
CA GLU A 153 3.83 4.00 -12.61
C GLU A 153 2.63 4.23 -13.55
N ALA A 154 1.41 4.20 -13.00
CA ALA A 154 0.17 4.38 -13.74
C ALA A 154 -0.92 4.95 -12.83
N LEU A 155 -2.12 5.18 -13.39
CA LEU A 155 -3.31 5.61 -12.67
C LEU A 155 -3.57 4.73 -11.44
N VAL A 156 -3.58 5.37 -10.27
CA VAL A 156 -3.91 4.75 -8.98
C VAL A 156 -5.27 5.23 -8.55
N HIS A 157 -6.19 4.28 -8.40
CA HIS A 157 -7.47 4.47 -7.74
C HIS A 157 -7.33 4.03 -6.29
N PRO A 158 -7.41 2.73 -5.93
CA PRO A 158 -7.21 2.31 -4.54
C PRO A 158 -5.71 2.34 -4.19
N PHE A 159 -5.39 2.75 -2.96
CA PHE A 159 -4.00 2.69 -2.48
C PHE A 159 -3.90 2.57 -0.96
N THR A 160 -2.73 2.12 -0.51
CA THR A 160 -2.32 2.27 0.88
C THR A 160 -0.90 2.81 0.91
N GLN A 161 -0.68 3.91 1.63
CA GLN A 161 0.66 4.43 1.91
C GLN A 161 0.99 4.19 3.38
N VAL A 162 2.18 3.66 3.65
CA VAL A 162 2.67 3.39 5.00
C VAL A 162 4.05 4.01 5.18
N ILE A 163 4.26 4.73 6.27
CA ILE A 163 5.60 5.19 6.66
C ILE A 163 5.74 5.12 8.18
N SER A 164 6.91 4.67 8.65
CA SER A 164 7.30 4.86 10.05
C SER A 164 8.12 6.12 10.22
N PHE A 165 7.82 6.89 11.25
CA PHE A 165 8.51 8.13 11.57
C PHE A 165 8.84 8.25 13.06
N ARG A 166 9.85 9.06 13.38
CA ARG A 166 10.23 9.44 14.75
C ARG A 166 10.64 10.90 14.79
N THR A 167 10.05 11.67 15.70
CA THR A 167 10.32 13.12 15.82
C THR A 167 9.86 13.66 17.18
N ALA A 168 10.44 14.78 17.62
CA ALA A 168 9.92 15.61 18.71
C ALA A 168 9.22 16.89 18.19
N GLY A 169 9.44 17.23 16.91
CA GLY A 169 8.94 18.44 16.29
C GLY A 169 7.57 18.28 15.62
N THR A 170 7.05 19.40 15.17
CA THR A 170 5.79 19.53 14.43
C THR A 170 6.07 19.87 12.96
N GLY A 171 5.07 19.70 12.09
CA GLY A 171 5.21 19.97 10.67
C GLY A 171 4.65 18.87 9.78
N ARG A 172 4.87 19.00 8.48
CA ARG A 172 4.29 18.12 7.46
C ARG A 172 5.23 16.97 7.15
N LEU A 173 4.79 15.74 7.43
CA LEU A 173 5.55 14.53 7.15
C LEU A 173 5.50 14.19 5.66
N LEU A 174 4.30 14.23 5.06
CA LEU A 174 4.08 13.77 3.70
C LEU A 174 3.03 14.64 2.99
N VAL A 175 3.22 14.87 1.70
CA VAL A 175 2.26 15.51 0.79
C VAL A 175 1.70 14.46 -0.15
N LEU A 176 0.38 14.44 -0.31
CA LEU A 176 -0.33 13.66 -1.32
C LEU A 176 -0.82 14.61 -2.40
N GLN A 177 -0.25 14.54 -3.59
CA GLN A 177 -0.73 15.30 -4.74
C GLN A 177 -1.85 14.50 -5.43
N ASP A 178 -3.08 14.97 -5.30
CA ASP A 178 -4.21 14.53 -6.12
C ASP A 178 -4.15 15.23 -7.50
N SER A 179 -4.98 14.79 -8.43
CA SER A 179 -5.21 15.42 -9.74
C SER A 179 -5.51 16.92 -9.67
N THR A 180 -6.15 17.38 -8.60
CA THR A 180 -6.61 18.78 -8.45
C THR A 180 -5.84 19.54 -7.37
N LEU A 181 -5.84 19.03 -6.14
CA LEU A 181 -5.30 19.69 -4.95
C LEU A 181 -4.31 18.78 -4.23
N ALA A 182 -3.68 19.30 -3.18
CA ALA A 182 -2.74 18.53 -2.37
C ALA A 182 -3.29 18.30 -0.96
N GLY A 183 -3.34 17.04 -0.56
CA GLY A 183 -3.53 16.61 0.82
C GLY A 183 -2.20 16.48 1.56
N SER A 184 -2.24 16.25 2.87
CA SER A 184 -1.02 16.04 3.65
C SER A 184 -1.22 15.25 4.93
N LEU A 185 -0.17 14.52 5.31
CA LEU A 185 0.03 13.99 6.65
C LEU A 185 1.01 14.90 7.41
N GLY A 186 0.68 15.26 8.65
CA GLY A 186 1.52 16.12 9.46
C GLY A 186 1.24 16.04 10.95
N ILE A 187 2.07 16.70 11.73
CA ILE A 187 2.00 16.78 13.18
C ILE A 187 1.67 18.22 13.55
N GLU A 188 0.57 18.43 14.26
CA GLU A 188 0.12 19.73 14.74
C GLU A 188 0.93 20.24 15.95
N PRO A 189 0.81 21.53 16.33
CA PRO A 189 1.33 22.05 17.60
C PRO A 189 0.91 21.25 18.84
N SER A 190 -0.28 20.63 18.79
CA SER A 190 -0.78 19.73 19.83
C SER A 190 0.00 18.40 19.92
N GLY A 191 0.86 18.09 18.95
CA GLY A 191 1.54 16.81 18.84
C GLY A 191 0.72 15.70 18.18
N ALA A 192 -0.54 15.96 17.85
CA ALA A 192 -1.40 15.01 17.15
C ALA A 192 -0.96 14.80 15.70
N LEU A 193 -1.04 13.55 15.24
CA LEU A 193 -0.96 13.20 13.83
C LEU A 193 -2.24 13.67 13.14
N THR A 194 -2.11 14.29 11.98
CA THR A 194 -3.23 14.80 11.21
C THR A 194 -3.15 14.40 9.75
N TYR A 195 -4.30 14.13 9.17
CA TYR A 195 -4.50 14.00 7.74
C TYR A 195 -5.42 15.13 7.28
N ALA A 196 -4.96 15.96 6.36
CA ALA A 196 -5.79 16.91 5.64
C ALA A 196 -6.00 16.40 4.22
N SER A 197 -7.25 16.14 3.83
CA SER A 197 -7.59 15.61 2.51
C SER A 197 -7.41 16.66 1.42
N ALA A 198 -7.09 16.20 0.21
CA ALA A 198 -7.09 17.04 -0.99
C ALA A 198 -8.53 17.45 -1.41
N SER A 199 -9.52 16.60 -1.13
CA SER A 199 -10.94 16.82 -1.44
C SER A 199 -11.69 17.57 -0.34
N GLY A 200 -11.09 17.73 0.84
CA GLY A 200 -11.65 18.47 1.96
C GLY A 200 -11.85 17.61 3.21
N GLY A 201 -11.87 18.25 4.37
CA GLY A 201 -11.93 17.56 5.66
C GLY A 201 -10.54 17.27 6.27
N ARG A 202 -10.56 16.91 7.55
CA ARG A 202 -9.37 16.67 8.36
C ARG A 202 -9.63 15.58 9.39
N LEU A 203 -8.67 14.70 9.59
CA LEU A 203 -8.61 13.75 10.70
C LEU A 203 -7.46 14.12 11.63
N SER A 204 -7.64 13.87 12.92
CA SER A 204 -6.63 14.12 13.95
C SER A 204 -6.59 12.96 14.94
N SER A 205 -5.39 12.47 15.27
CA SER A 205 -5.23 11.41 16.25
C SER A 205 -5.50 11.92 17.67
N PRO A 206 -6.11 11.09 18.54
CA PRO A 206 -6.27 11.46 19.95
C PRO A 206 -4.93 11.43 20.71
N ALA A 207 -3.99 10.58 20.27
CA ALA A 207 -2.66 10.45 20.87
C ALA A 207 -1.65 11.44 20.25
N ARG A 208 -0.67 11.86 21.05
CA ARG A 208 0.50 12.60 20.60
C ARG A 208 1.53 11.63 20.02
N VAL A 209 2.19 12.05 18.94
CA VAL A 209 3.19 11.24 18.20
C VAL A 209 4.55 11.95 18.07
N ASN A 210 4.69 13.13 18.67
CA ASN A 210 5.92 13.91 18.68
C ASN A 210 6.72 13.69 19.98
N ASP A 211 6.75 12.45 20.46
CA ASP A 211 7.37 12.04 21.72
C ASP A 211 8.77 11.41 21.51
N ASN A 212 9.31 11.54 20.30
CA ASN A 212 10.58 10.94 19.88
C ASN A 212 10.59 9.40 19.94
N ARG A 213 9.44 8.73 19.86
CA ARG A 213 9.31 7.29 19.62
C ARG A 213 9.00 7.01 18.15
N TRP A 214 9.19 5.75 17.74
CA TRP A 214 8.76 5.32 16.41
C TRP A 214 7.25 5.10 16.41
N HIS A 215 6.59 5.75 15.47
CA HIS A 215 5.19 5.53 15.13
C HIS A 215 5.07 5.11 13.66
N GLN A 216 4.02 4.39 13.33
CA GLN A 216 3.66 4.01 11.97
C GLN A 216 2.33 4.67 11.61
N VAL A 217 2.29 5.37 10.48
CA VAL A 217 1.06 5.90 9.90
C VAL A 217 0.74 5.15 8.62
N ALA A 218 -0.49 4.66 8.52
CA ALA A 218 -1.06 4.14 7.28
C ALA A 218 -2.24 4.99 6.85
N LEU A 219 -2.28 5.33 5.57
CA LEU A 219 -3.42 5.99 4.93
C LEU A 219 -3.91 5.06 3.81
N THR A 220 -5.10 4.51 3.98
CA THR A 220 -5.71 3.57 3.03
C THR A 220 -6.89 4.24 2.34
N HIS A 221 -6.92 4.19 1.02
CA HIS A 221 -7.94 4.82 0.18
C HIS A 221 -8.65 3.76 -0.65
N TYR A 222 -9.97 3.77 -0.59
CA TYR A 222 -10.87 2.87 -1.30
C TYR A 222 -11.66 3.69 -2.32
N PHE A 223 -11.17 3.71 -3.57
CA PHE A 223 -11.77 4.53 -4.62
C PHE A 223 -13.21 4.14 -4.94
N ALA A 224 -13.47 2.84 -5.11
CA ALA A 224 -14.81 2.33 -5.41
C ALA A 224 -15.81 2.59 -4.28
N ARG A 225 -15.34 2.51 -3.02
CA ARG A 225 -16.13 2.79 -1.81
C ARG A 225 -16.29 4.30 -1.54
N GLY A 226 -15.41 5.12 -2.09
CA GLY A 226 -15.43 6.57 -1.88
C GLY A 226 -15.01 7.00 -0.47
N GLU A 227 -14.03 6.33 0.14
CA GLU A 227 -13.49 6.74 1.44
C GLU A 227 -11.98 6.58 1.57
N THR A 228 -11.38 7.40 2.44
CA THR A 228 -10.02 7.21 2.96
C THR A 228 -10.08 7.02 4.46
N GLN A 229 -9.26 6.10 4.98
CA GLN A 229 -9.12 5.85 6.40
C GLN A 229 -7.69 6.11 6.85
N LEU A 230 -7.53 6.76 8.00
CA LEU A 230 -6.25 7.02 8.66
C LEU A 230 -6.06 6.03 9.80
N TYR A 231 -4.87 5.46 9.88
CA TYR A 231 -4.45 4.58 10.98
C TYR A 231 -3.14 5.08 11.60
N LEU A 232 -3.05 4.94 12.92
CA LEU A 232 -1.85 5.20 13.71
C LEU A 232 -1.53 3.94 14.53
N ASP A 233 -0.33 3.39 14.35
CA ASP A 233 0.16 2.21 15.07
C ASP A 233 -0.81 1.02 15.02
N GLY A 234 -1.48 0.84 13.86
CA GLY A 234 -2.44 -0.24 13.64
C GLY A 234 -3.88 0.05 14.08
N ALA A 235 -4.12 1.15 14.80
CA ALA A 235 -5.45 1.57 15.24
C ALA A 235 -6.07 2.59 14.28
N GLU A 236 -7.36 2.45 13.98
CA GLU A 236 -8.10 3.42 13.15
C GLU A 236 -8.23 4.74 13.92
N VAL A 237 -7.83 5.84 13.29
CA VAL A 237 -8.03 7.21 13.79
C VAL A 237 -9.38 7.75 13.31
N GLY A 238 -9.75 7.45 12.07
CA GLY A 238 -11.02 7.85 11.49
C GLY A 238 -11.02 7.74 9.96
N ARG A 239 -12.09 8.24 9.35
CA ARG A 239 -12.34 8.15 7.90
C ARG A 239 -12.92 9.43 7.33
N LEU A 240 -12.67 9.68 6.06
CA LEU A 240 -13.26 10.77 5.29
C LEU A 240 -13.93 10.22 4.02
N PRO A 241 -15.12 10.72 3.65
CA PRO A 241 -15.71 10.43 2.34
C PRO A 241 -14.94 11.21 1.27
N GLU A 242 -14.27 10.51 0.37
CA GLU A 242 -13.51 11.10 -0.73
C GLU A 242 -13.17 10.06 -1.80
N GLN A 243 -12.87 10.53 -3.01
CA GLN A 243 -12.45 9.70 -4.13
C GLN A 243 -11.26 10.37 -4.82
N LEU A 244 -10.05 9.90 -4.52
CA LEU A 244 -8.78 10.54 -4.87
C LEU A 244 -8.15 9.89 -6.10
N HIS A 245 -7.53 10.72 -6.94
CA HIS A 245 -6.75 10.29 -8.10
C HIS A 245 -5.27 10.63 -7.86
N LEU A 246 -4.62 9.83 -7.02
CA LEU A 246 -3.26 10.09 -6.56
C LEU A 246 -2.27 10.18 -7.74
N ARG A 247 -1.50 11.26 -7.78
CA ARG A 247 -0.46 11.51 -8.79
C ARG A 247 0.95 11.40 -8.24
N GLN A 248 1.16 11.81 -6.99
CA GLN A 248 2.48 11.78 -6.36
C GLN A 248 2.37 11.77 -4.84
N LEU A 249 3.26 11.03 -4.18
CA LEU A 249 3.53 11.18 -2.75
C LEU A 249 4.91 11.83 -2.56
N ARG A 250 5.02 12.76 -1.62
CA ARG A 250 6.30 13.39 -1.28
C ARG A 250 6.52 13.39 0.22
N LEU A 251 7.52 12.63 0.67
CA LEU A 251 7.95 12.52 2.05
C LEU A 251 9.02 13.58 2.37
N GLY A 252 8.85 14.30 3.48
CA GLY A 252 9.74 15.35 3.93
C GLY A 252 9.48 16.73 3.30
N GLY A 253 10.55 17.46 2.99
CA GLY A 253 10.51 18.80 2.42
C GLY A 253 10.64 19.93 3.45
N PRO A 254 10.47 21.20 3.04
CA PRO A 254 10.81 22.38 3.85
C PRO A 254 9.92 22.57 5.09
N ARG A 255 8.74 21.93 5.12
CA ARG A 255 7.83 21.96 6.27
C ARG A 255 7.92 20.70 7.14
N ALA A 256 8.85 19.80 6.85
CA ALA A 256 9.04 18.59 7.66
C ALA A 256 9.52 18.95 9.08
N PRO A 257 9.13 18.17 10.11
CA PRO A 257 9.68 18.36 11.43
C PRO A 257 11.21 18.27 11.41
N ARG A 258 11.89 19.24 12.04
CA ARG A 258 13.35 19.27 12.09
C ARG A 258 13.87 18.02 12.81
N GLY A 259 14.85 17.34 12.22
CA GLY A 259 15.44 16.13 12.77
C GLY A 259 14.55 14.88 12.70
N ALA A 260 13.41 14.95 11.98
CA ALA A 260 12.57 13.78 11.76
C ALA A 260 13.36 12.64 11.11
N GLN A 261 13.11 11.44 11.60
CA GLN A 261 13.63 10.20 11.04
C GLN A 261 12.50 9.42 10.40
N TYR A 262 12.82 8.73 9.31
CA TYR A 262 11.88 7.94 8.53
C TYR A 262 12.45 6.55 8.26
N ARG A 263 11.60 5.54 8.26
CA ARG A 263 11.94 4.17 7.86
C ARG A 263 10.74 3.48 7.25
N ASN A 264 10.99 2.43 6.47
CA ASN A 264 9.96 1.56 5.90
C ASN A 264 8.87 2.36 5.17
N TRP A 265 9.21 2.98 4.04
CA TRP A 265 8.20 3.57 3.16
C TRP A 265 7.62 2.48 2.27
N LEU A 266 6.34 2.17 2.46
CA LEU A 266 5.61 1.22 1.63
C LEU A 266 4.48 1.93 0.87
N PHE A 267 4.24 1.49 -0.36
CA PHE A 267 3.11 1.92 -1.16
C PHE A 267 2.49 0.73 -1.87
N TYR A 268 1.18 0.59 -1.70
CA TYR A 268 0.36 -0.48 -2.25
C TYR A 268 -0.67 0.09 -3.20
N ARG A 269 -0.93 -0.60 -4.30
CA ARG A 269 -2.01 -0.26 -5.25
C ARG A 269 -3.35 -0.88 -4.83
N ALA A 270 -3.65 -0.89 -3.54
CA ALA A 270 -4.90 -1.42 -3.01
C ALA A 270 -5.21 -0.79 -1.65
N GLY A 271 -6.49 -0.63 -1.33
CA GLY A 271 -6.92 -0.31 0.03
C GLY A 271 -6.71 -1.50 0.95
N MET A 272 -6.02 -1.31 2.06
CA MET A 272 -5.81 -2.34 3.08
C MET A 272 -6.85 -2.24 4.19
N ASN A 273 -7.44 -3.39 4.54
CA ASN A 273 -8.38 -3.51 5.64
C ASN A 273 -7.67 -3.48 7.00
N ALA A 274 -8.44 -3.38 8.08
CA ALA A 274 -7.90 -3.24 9.43
C ALA A 274 -7.02 -4.44 9.88
N ASP A 275 -7.28 -5.67 9.40
CA ASP A 275 -6.45 -6.84 9.70
C ASP A 275 -5.06 -6.74 9.03
N GLU A 276 -5.03 -6.26 7.79
CA GLU A 276 -3.79 -5.97 7.04
C GLU A 276 -2.99 -4.84 7.69
N VAL A 277 -3.64 -3.73 8.06
CA VAL A 277 -2.97 -2.61 8.72
C VAL A 277 -2.43 -2.99 10.11
N ARG A 278 -3.17 -3.80 10.89
CA ARG A 278 -2.65 -4.35 12.15
C ARG A 278 -1.43 -5.23 11.94
N SER A 279 -1.41 -6.04 10.88
CA SER A 279 -0.26 -6.89 10.55
C SER A 279 0.98 -6.06 10.20
N LEU A 280 0.81 -4.98 9.45
CA LEU A 280 1.88 -4.01 9.16
C LEU A 280 2.41 -3.32 10.41
N ALA A 281 1.53 -2.95 11.34
CA ALA A 281 1.91 -2.34 12.61
C ALA A 281 2.66 -3.32 13.54
N ALA A 282 2.42 -4.62 13.39
CA ALA A 282 3.18 -5.69 14.01
C ALA A 282 4.46 -6.08 13.22
N ASP A 283 5.00 -5.14 12.44
CA ASP A 283 6.23 -5.27 11.64
C ASP A 283 6.22 -6.39 10.56
N SER A 284 5.04 -6.90 10.17
CA SER A 284 4.94 -7.83 9.04
C SER A 284 5.09 -7.10 7.71
N LEU A 285 5.89 -7.64 6.78
CA LEU A 285 5.90 -7.15 5.40
C LEU A 285 4.79 -7.83 4.59
N LEU A 286 3.73 -7.08 4.29
CA LEU A 286 2.70 -7.49 3.35
C LEU A 286 3.15 -7.19 1.92
N LYS A 287 2.97 -8.11 0.97
CA LYS A 287 3.45 -7.95 -0.42
C LYS A 287 2.39 -7.83 -1.52
N SER A 288 1.13 -8.19 -1.27
CA SER A 288 0.09 -8.12 -2.32
C SER A 288 -0.06 -6.68 -2.82
N SER A 289 0.07 -6.48 -4.13
CA SER A 289 0.01 -5.15 -4.78
C SER A 289 1.04 -4.12 -4.30
N LEU A 290 2.16 -4.57 -3.71
CA LEU A 290 3.24 -3.70 -3.25
C LEU A 290 4.02 -3.13 -4.44
N GLU A 291 3.93 -1.82 -4.67
CA GLU A 291 4.64 -1.11 -5.74
C GLU A 291 5.94 -0.46 -5.23
N LEU A 292 5.98 0.01 -3.99
CA LEU A 292 7.19 0.53 -3.36
C LEU A 292 7.41 -0.16 -2.02
N TYR A 293 8.63 -0.65 -1.80
CA TYR A 293 9.14 -0.86 -0.46
C TYR A 293 10.56 -0.33 -0.39
N ALA A 294 10.74 0.79 0.31
CA ALA A 294 12.04 1.33 0.64
C ALA A 294 12.25 1.21 2.16
N PRO A 295 13.18 0.38 2.65
CA PRO A 295 13.51 0.34 4.08
C PRO A 295 14.00 1.69 4.60
N LEU A 296 14.57 2.53 3.71
CA LEU A 296 15.26 3.76 4.05
C LEU A 296 16.37 3.46 5.08
N ASP A 297 17.25 2.55 4.71
CA ASP A 297 18.43 2.17 5.49
C ASP A 297 19.67 2.83 4.90
N GLY A 298 20.29 3.76 5.63
CA GLY A 298 21.42 4.53 5.13
C GLY A 298 22.44 4.88 6.20
N ARG A 299 22.56 4.06 7.25
CA ARG A 299 23.45 4.35 8.40
C ARG A 299 23.22 5.77 8.96
N ARG A 300 21.94 6.15 9.11
CA ARG A 300 21.39 7.44 9.61
C ARG A 300 21.21 8.59 8.60
N THR A 301 21.71 8.50 7.36
CA THR A 301 21.50 9.53 6.32
C THR A 301 21.05 8.91 4.99
N ALA A 302 20.16 9.56 4.24
CA ALA A 302 19.72 9.04 2.94
C ALA A 302 20.87 9.03 1.90
N ALA A 303 21.18 7.85 1.38
CA ALA A 303 22.13 7.58 0.29
C ALA A 303 21.46 6.77 -0.85
N PRO A 304 22.02 6.68 -2.07
CA PRO A 304 21.35 6.03 -3.20
C PRO A 304 20.93 4.58 -2.96
N ASP A 305 21.72 3.82 -2.20
CA ASP A 305 21.41 2.46 -1.74
C ASP A 305 20.22 2.43 -0.77
N SER A 306 20.10 3.41 0.12
CA SER A 306 18.97 3.55 1.07
C SER A 306 17.61 3.77 0.42
N LEU A 307 17.61 4.27 -0.82
CA LEU A 307 16.39 4.59 -1.57
C LEU A 307 15.96 3.46 -2.50
N THR A 308 16.67 2.32 -2.47
CA THR A 308 16.37 1.18 -3.32
C THR A 308 14.96 0.67 -3.07
N ASN A 309 14.18 0.54 -4.14
CA ASN A 309 12.88 -0.11 -4.08
C ASN A 309 13.05 -1.63 -4.13
N LEU A 310 12.63 -2.32 -3.07
CA LEU A 310 12.71 -3.76 -2.89
C LEU A 310 11.40 -4.49 -3.22
N ALA A 311 10.33 -3.77 -3.57
CA ALA A 311 9.10 -4.34 -4.09
C ALA A 311 9.31 -4.98 -5.47
N GLN A 312 8.47 -5.91 -5.90
CA GLN A 312 8.51 -6.46 -7.27
C GLN A 312 7.89 -5.50 -8.29
N SER A 313 8.55 -4.36 -8.48
CA SER A 313 8.25 -3.32 -9.46
C SER A 313 9.54 -2.70 -9.98
N THR A 314 9.45 -1.94 -11.07
CA THR A 314 10.54 -1.15 -11.63
C THR A 314 10.56 0.29 -11.14
N ASN A 315 9.54 0.70 -10.38
CA ASN A 315 9.40 2.06 -9.87
C ASN A 315 10.56 2.43 -8.95
N LYS A 316 10.87 3.73 -8.88
CA LYS A 316 12.01 4.29 -8.14
C LYS A 316 11.57 5.47 -7.29
N LEU A 317 12.19 5.58 -6.12
CA LEU A 317 12.12 6.82 -5.35
C LEU A 317 13.03 7.88 -5.97
N LEU A 318 12.51 9.10 -6.05
CA LEU A 318 13.22 10.26 -6.57
C LEU A 318 13.64 11.17 -5.42
N THR A 319 14.87 11.67 -5.45
CA THR A 319 15.28 12.74 -4.55
C THR A 319 14.86 14.09 -5.12
N VAL A 320 14.14 14.88 -4.34
CA VAL A 320 13.75 16.25 -4.68
C VAL A 320 14.54 17.20 -3.78
N ARG A 321 15.44 17.98 -4.38
CA ARG A 321 16.08 19.10 -3.67
C ARG A 321 15.16 20.30 -3.75
N GLY A 322 14.83 20.89 -2.60
CA GLY A 322 14.21 22.21 -2.60
C GLY A 322 15.11 23.17 -3.37
N LEU A 323 14.55 23.90 -4.33
CA LEU A 323 15.22 25.08 -4.89
C LEU A 323 15.52 26.00 -3.71
N GLY A 324 16.75 25.96 -3.19
CA GLY A 324 17.27 27.05 -2.37
C GLY A 324 17.12 28.30 -3.23
N ALA A 325 16.55 29.36 -2.65
CA ALA A 325 16.39 30.65 -3.29
C ALA A 325 17.65 30.96 -4.12
N GLY A 326 17.52 30.87 -5.45
CA GLY A 326 18.61 31.13 -6.35
C GLY A 326 19.02 32.57 -6.12
N LYS A 327 20.22 32.78 -5.59
CA LYS A 327 20.88 34.08 -5.69
C LYS A 327 20.91 34.40 -7.17
N GLN A 328 20.08 35.36 -7.60
CA GLN A 328 20.31 36.07 -8.85
C GLN A 328 21.72 36.62 -8.76
N ARG A 329 22.64 36.06 -9.55
CA ARG A 329 23.88 36.74 -9.87
C ARG A 329 23.48 37.90 -10.77
N ALA A 330 23.32 39.08 -10.17
CA ALA A 330 23.43 40.33 -10.90
C ALA A 330 24.88 40.46 -11.39
N GLY A 331 25.10 40.16 -12.67
CA GLY A 331 26.32 40.53 -13.37
C GLY A 331 26.20 41.97 -13.84
N ARG A 332 27.09 42.82 -13.34
CA ARG A 332 27.52 44.04 -14.02
C ARG A 332 28.39 43.66 -15.21
#